data_AF-A0A2V5IJG8-F1
#
_entry.id   AF-A0A2V5IJG8-F1
#
_cell.length_a   1.000
_cell.length_b   1.000
_cell.length_c   1.000
_cell.angle_alpha   90.00
_cell.angle_beta   90.00
_cell.angle_gamma   90.00
#
_symmetry.space_group_name_H-M   'P 1'
#
loop_
_entity.id
_entity.type
_entity.pdbx_description
1 polymer ?
#
loop_
_entity_poly.entity_id
_entity_poly.type
_entity_poly.pdbx_seq_one_letter_code
_entity_poly.pdbx_strand_id
1 'polypeptide(L)'
;MPTRPSPCFSSRANSRSSTSTTKALAESYVRSQNQRQRRRATHPFLTCAILPSGIFGVGDLVVLPGILDAYFRGQTQWQIGDNQNRFDFPESTNVAHAHYLAAAARVAQLEKCHDSPDDEDDEGDDDKTKVDGEAFFITNDEPRCFWDFTRLVWTFAGDTTPRERVWVIPRPWALRLAGVLEWTFWALGLGQPP
;
A
#
# COMPACT_ATOMS: atom_id res chain seq x y z
N MET A 1 -17.86 -52.09 -14.75
CA MET A 1 -17.22 -51.42 -13.60
C MET A 1 -16.28 -50.34 -14.11
N PRO A 2 -16.63 -49.05 -14.01
CA PRO A 2 -15.65 -47.98 -14.16
C PRO A 2 -15.27 -47.44 -12.78
N THR A 3 -13.99 -47.54 -12.46
CA THR A 3 -13.39 -46.96 -11.27
C THR A 3 -13.44 -45.43 -11.36
N ARG A 4 -14.08 -44.79 -10.37
CA ARG A 4 -14.00 -43.34 -10.17
C ARG A 4 -12.54 -42.96 -9.91
N PRO A 5 -11.97 -41.93 -10.57
CA PRO A 5 -10.78 -41.29 -10.04
C PRO A 5 -11.18 -40.48 -8.80
N SER A 6 -10.56 -40.80 -7.67
CA SER A 6 -10.64 -40.03 -6.43
C SER A 6 -10.19 -38.58 -6.68
N PRO A 7 -10.93 -37.55 -6.26
CA PRO A 7 -10.41 -36.20 -6.30
C PRO A 7 -9.35 -36.08 -5.21
N CYS A 8 -8.08 -35.97 -5.61
CA CYS A 8 -7.01 -35.55 -4.73
C CYS A 8 -7.33 -34.12 -4.29
N PHE A 9 -7.87 -34.01 -3.08
CA PHE A 9 -8.21 -32.77 -2.42
C PHE A 9 -6.92 -32.03 -2.06
N SER A 10 -6.30 -31.37 -3.03
CA SER A 10 -5.30 -30.33 -2.77
C SER A 10 -6.05 -29.02 -2.52
N SER A 11 -6.59 -28.90 -1.30
CA SER A 11 -7.10 -27.65 -0.78
C SER A 11 -5.93 -26.68 -0.57
N ARG A 12 -5.66 -25.83 -1.56
CA ARG A 12 -5.08 -24.50 -1.31
C ARG A 12 -6.04 -23.41 -1.76
N ALA A 13 -7.25 -23.46 -1.23
CA ALA A 13 -8.02 -22.26 -0.99
C ALA A 13 -7.40 -21.57 0.25
N ASN A 14 -6.28 -20.87 0.04
CA ASN A 14 -5.75 -19.92 1.01
C ASN A 14 -5.70 -18.54 0.34
N SER A 15 -6.87 -17.98 0.05
CA SER A 15 -7.02 -16.57 -0.35
C SER A 15 -6.93 -15.65 0.88
N ARG A 16 -5.88 -15.81 1.69
CA ARG A 16 -5.53 -14.82 2.72
C ARG A 16 -4.47 -13.90 2.12
N SER A 17 -4.96 -12.77 1.61
CA SER A 17 -4.25 -11.58 1.12
C SER A 17 -3.17 -11.80 0.04
N SER A 18 -3.61 -11.87 -1.23
CA SER A 18 -2.72 -11.99 -2.39
C SER A 18 -1.78 -10.77 -2.54
N THR A 19 -2.25 -9.53 -2.37
CA THR A 19 -1.46 -8.34 -2.75
C THR A 19 -0.47 -7.86 -1.69
N SER A 20 -0.85 -7.74 -0.42
CA SER A 20 0.06 -7.30 0.65
C SER A 20 1.19 -8.30 0.85
N THR A 21 0.87 -9.60 0.86
CA THR A 21 1.86 -10.67 0.98
C THR A 21 2.80 -10.72 -0.21
N THR A 22 2.28 -10.63 -1.44
CA THR A 22 3.14 -10.66 -2.65
C THR A 22 4.01 -9.41 -2.76
N LYS A 23 3.50 -8.22 -2.40
CA LYS A 23 4.30 -6.99 -2.35
C LYS A 23 5.40 -7.07 -1.28
N ALA A 24 5.09 -7.58 -0.09
CA ALA A 24 6.10 -7.78 0.96
C ALA A 24 7.17 -8.80 0.54
N LEU A 25 6.77 -9.90 -0.12
CA LEU A 25 7.72 -10.86 -0.67
C LEU A 25 8.58 -10.25 -1.77
N ALA A 26 8.00 -9.49 -2.69
CA ALA A 26 8.74 -8.81 -3.75
C ALA A 26 9.77 -7.81 -3.20
N GLU A 27 9.36 -7.01 -2.21
CA GLU A 27 10.25 -6.09 -1.51
C GLU A 27 11.44 -6.83 -0.87
N SER A 28 11.16 -7.91 -0.13
CA SER A 28 12.22 -8.71 0.52
C SER A 28 13.20 -9.31 -0.50
N TYR A 29 12.69 -9.74 -1.67
CA TYR A 29 13.51 -10.26 -2.76
C TYR A 29 14.44 -9.18 -3.31
N VAL A 30 13.91 -8.00 -3.64
CA VAL A 30 14.71 -6.88 -4.20
C VAL A 30 15.75 -6.42 -3.18
N ARG A 31 15.37 -6.26 -1.90
CA ARG A 31 16.27 -5.85 -0.81
C ARG A 31 17.42 -6.85 -0.63
N SER A 32 17.15 -8.15 -0.73
CA SER A 32 18.18 -9.20 -0.59
C SER A 32 19.26 -9.16 -1.67
N GLN A 33 18.97 -8.62 -2.86
CA GLN A 33 19.95 -8.50 -3.94
C GLN A 33 20.94 -7.34 -3.71
N ASN A 34 20.51 -6.29 -3.01
CA ASN A 34 21.36 -5.14 -2.71
C ASN A 34 22.55 -5.52 -1.79
N GLN A 35 22.31 -6.39 -0.80
CA GLN A 35 23.35 -6.83 0.14
C GLN A 35 24.45 -7.68 -0.50
N ARG A 36 24.18 -8.35 -1.62
CA ARG A 36 25.11 -9.30 -2.25
C ARG A 36 26.13 -8.65 -3.17
N GLN A 37 25.88 -7.42 -3.63
CA GLN A 37 26.72 -6.78 -4.65
C GLN A 37 27.70 -5.74 -4.10
N ARG A 38 27.63 -5.40 -2.81
CA ARG A 38 28.55 -4.45 -2.16
C ARG A 38 30.02 -4.88 -2.17
N ARG A 39 30.34 -6.17 -2.37
CA ARG A 39 31.69 -6.70 -2.13
C ARG A 39 32.55 -6.96 -3.38
N ARG A 40 32.08 -6.76 -4.61
CA ARG A 40 32.90 -7.09 -5.80
C ARG A 40 32.39 -6.71 -7.19
N ALA A 41 31.43 -5.80 -7.33
CA ALA A 41 30.79 -5.55 -8.62
C ALA A 41 31.25 -4.21 -9.23
N THR A 42 31.74 -4.25 -10.47
CA THR A 42 31.99 -3.06 -11.32
C THR A 42 30.74 -2.19 -11.51
N HIS A 43 29.56 -2.74 -11.25
CA HIS A 43 28.27 -2.05 -11.25
C HIS A 43 27.44 -2.46 -10.01
N PRO A 44 27.37 -1.65 -8.94
CA PRO A 44 26.61 -2.00 -7.74
C PRO A 44 25.09 -1.83 -7.93
N PHE A 45 24.30 -2.83 -7.54
CA PHE A 45 22.83 -2.78 -7.53
C PHE A 45 22.30 -2.09 -6.27
N LEU A 46 22.36 -0.76 -6.26
CA LEU A 46 21.81 0.05 -5.17
C LEU A 46 20.27 0.06 -5.26
N THR A 47 19.64 -0.70 -4.35
CA THR A 47 18.21 -0.92 -3.98
C THR A 47 17.52 -0.03 -2.96
N CYS A 48 16.29 0.48 -3.08
CA CYS A 48 15.55 1.04 -1.93
C CYS A 48 14.05 0.86 -2.18
N ALA A 49 13.28 0.68 -1.11
CA ALA A 49 11.84 0.52 -1.20
C ALA A 49 11.15 1.80 -0.74
N ILE A 50 10.15 2.25 -1.50
CA ILE A 50 9.31 3.40 -1.17
C ILE A 50 7.88 2.90 -1.04
N LEU A 51 7.26 3.14 0.11
CA LEU A 51 5.93 2.66 0.46
C LEU A 51 5.02 3.86 0.76
N PRO A 52 4.42 4.47 -0.28
CA PRO A 52 3.39 5.47 -0.07
C PRO A 52 2.08 4.81 0.39
N SER A 53 1.32 5.50 1.24
CA SER A 53 -0.07 5.14 1.55
C SER A 53 -1.02 5.75 0.50
N GLY A 54 -2.30 5.98 0.84
CA GLY A 54 -3.31 6.46 -0.12
C GLY A 54 -2.97 7.85 -0.65
N ILE A 55 -2.36 7.90 -1.84
CA ILE A 55 -1.88 9.12 -2.48
C ILE A 55 -3.08 9.93 -2.98
N PHE A 56 -3.14 11.21 -2.61
CA PHE A 56 -4.12 12.16 -3.15
C PHE A 56 -3.42 13.37 -3.75
N GLY A 57 -4.08 14.08 -4.67
CA GLY A 57 -3.50 15.27 -5.29
C GLY A 57 -3.94 15.47 -6.74
N VAL A 58 -3.26 16.36 -7.45
CA VAL A 58 -3.56 16.65 -8.85
C VAL A 58 -3.23 15.42 -9.70
N GLY A 59 -4.20 14.94 -10.47
CA GLY A 59 -4.05 13.72 -11.28
C GLY A 59 -4.32 12.42 -10.52
N ASP A 60 -4.82 12.48 -9.29
CA ASP A 60 -5.30 11.29 -8.57
C ASP A 60 -6.46 10.62 -9.29
N LEU A 61 -6.35 9.29 -9.45
CA LEU A 61 -7.32 8.42 -10.12
C LEU A 61 -8.04 7.47 -9.17
N VAL A 62 -7.64 7.42 -7.90
CA VAL A 62 -8.05 6.37 -6.96
C VAL A 62 -8.71 6.94 -5.72
N VAL A 63 -8.04 7.84 -4.98
CA VAL A 63 -8.50 8.23 -3.64
C VAL A 63 -9.66 9.23 -3.72
N LEU A 64 -9.43 10.42 -4.26
CA LEU A 64 -10.45 11.46 -4.42
C LEU A 64 -11.57 11.01 -5.35
N PRO A 65 -11.32 10.38 -6.53
CA PRO A 65 -12.40 9.90 -7.37
C PRO A 65 -13.27 8.85 -6.68
N GLY A 66 -12.67 7.91 -5.94
CA GLY A 66 -13.43 6.90 -5.19
C GLY A 66 -14.29 7.51 -4.08
N ILE A 67 -13.77 8.51 -3.37
CA ILE A 67 -14.52 9.24 -2.34
C ILE A 67 -15.65 10.05 -2.97
N LEU A 68 -15.40 10.76 -4.06
CA LEU A 68 -16.40 11.59 -4.75
C LEU A 68 -17.49 10.75 -5.43
N ASP A 69 -17.16 9.58 -5.96
CA ASP A 69 -18.15 8.66 -6.55
C ASP A 69 -19.19 8.21 -5.50
N ALA A 70 -18.77 7.96 -4.27
CA ALA A 70 -19.69 7.69 -3.16
C ALA A 70 -20.61 8.88 -2.86
N TYR A 71 -20.11 10.12 -2.98
CA TYR A 71 -20.91 11.33 -2.85
C TYR A 71 -21.95 11.45 -3.97
N PHE A 72 -21.52 11.33 -5.24
CA PHE A 72 -22.42 11.44 -6.39
C PHE A 72 -23.50 10.34 -6.40
N ARG A 73 -23.23 9.18 -5.78
CA ARG A 73 -24.20 8.10 -5.59
C ARG A 73 -25.12 8.28 -4.38
N GLY A 74 -24.98 9.36 -3.61
CA GLY A 74 -25.80 9.62 -2.41
C GLY A 74 -25.50 8.68 -1.24
N GLN A 75 -24.28 8.12 -1.18
CA GLN A 75 -23.87 7.13 -0.18
C GLN A 75 -23.18 7.73 1.05
N THR A 76 -23.22 9.06 1.22
CA THR A 76 -22.59 9.80 2.34
C THR A 76 -23.16 9.45 3.72
N GLN A 77 -24.34 8.85 3.75
CA GLN A 77 -25.04 8.41 4.96
C GLN A 77 -24.48 7.10 5.54
N TRP A 78 -23.67 6.34 4.79
CA TRP A 78 -23.17 5.04 5.24
C TRP A 78 -21.74 5.16 5.77
N GLN A 79 -21.50 4.59 6.95
CA GLN A 79 -20.18 4.55 7.57
C GLN A 79 -19.89 3.14 8.09
N ILE A 80 -18.69 2.64 7.82
CA ILE A 80 -18.23 1.35 8.36
C ILE A 80 -17.29 1.62 9.53
N GLY A 81 -17.67 1.13 10.70
CA GLY A 81 -16.91 1.30 11.93
C GLY A 81 -17.02 2.69 12.57
N ASP A 82 -16.34 2.82 13.69
CA ASP A 82 -16.40 3.90 14.67
C ASP A 82 -15.49 5.11 14.36
N ASN A 83 -14.95 5.19 13.13
CA ASN A 83 -14.03 6.24 12.70
C ASN A 83 -12.76 6.39 13.59
N GLN A 84 -12.34 5.33 14.28
CA GLN A 84 -11.08 5.33 15.04
C GLN A 84 -9.88 4.89 14.18
N ASN A 85 -10.12 4.54 12.91
CA ASN A 85 -9.07 4.13 11.99
C ASN A 85 -8.30 5.35 11.48
N ARG A 86 -7.11 5.57 12.05
CA ARG A 86 -6.17 6.60 11.58
C ARG A 86 -5.50 6.13 10.31
N PHE A 87 -5.45 7.03 9.33
CA PHE A 87 -4.82 6.82 8.04
C PHE A 87 -4.11 8.10 7.64
N ASP A 88 -2.93 7.96 7.04
CA ASP A 88 -2.21 9.08 6.47
C ASP A 88 -2.39 9.09 4.95
N PHE A 89 -2.76 10.24 4.40
CA PHE A 89 -2.95 10.47 2.98
C PHE A 89 -1.83 11.38 2.49
N PRO A 90 -0.75 10.84 1.89
CA PRO A 90 0.34 11.64 1.37
C PRO A 90 -0.09 12.37 0.10
N GLU A 91 0.37 13.61 -0.04
CA GLU A 91 0.09 14.39 -1.24
C GLU A 91 1.03 13.95 -2.38
N SER A 92 0.51 13.96 -3.61
CA SER A 92 1.21 13.47 -4.81
C SER A 92 2.61 14.10 -5.04
N THR A 93 2.76 15.39 -4.78
CA THR A 93 4.01 16.14 -4.88
C THR A 93 4.99 15.71 -3.78
N ASN A 94 4.52 15.44 -2.56
CA ASN A 94 5.39 14.90 -1.50
C ASN A 94 5.92 13.51 -1.84
N VAL A 95 5.08 12.64 -2.43
CA VAL A 95 5.52 11.33 -2.92
C VAL A 95 6.53 11.49 -4.06
N ALA A 96 6.29 12.39 -5.01
CA ALA A 96 7.23 12.67 -6.09
C ALA A 96 8.57 13.21 -5.57
N HIS A 97 8.53 14.10 -4.58
CA HIS A 97 9.72 14.65 -3.94
C HIS A 97 10.51 13.55 -3.21
N ALA A 98 9.84 12.63 -2.52
CA ALA A 98 10.50 11.48 -1.90
C ALA A 98 11.22 10.58 -2.93
N HIS A 99 10.61 10.35 -4.10
CA HIS A 99 11.26 9.60 -5.19
C HIS A 99 12.48 10.36 -5.73
N TYR A 100 12.39 11.67 -5.89
CA TYR A 100 13.51 12.50 -6.33
C TYR A 100 14.68 12.44 -5.33
N LEU A 101 14.41 12.61 -4.04
CA LEU A 101 15.43 12.54 -2.99
C LEU A 101 16.09 11.15 -2.92
N ALA A 102 15.29 10.08 -3.03
CA ALA A 102 15.81 8.73 -3.08
C ALA A 102 16.70 8.50 -4.30
N ALA A 103 16.34 9.04 -5.47
CA ALA A 103 17.17 8.94 -6.66
C ALA A 103 18.47 9.75 -6.53
N ALA A 104 18.39 10.99 -6.01
CA ALA A 104 19.55 11.86 -5.82
C ALA A 104 20.56 11.26 -4.84
N ALA A 105 20.09 10.75 -3.69
CA ALA A 105 20.95 10.02 -2.75
C ALA A 105 21.58 8.77 -3.39
N ARG A 106 20.80 8.11 -4.27
CA ARG A 106 21.22 7.05 -5.21
C ARG A 106 22.51 7.37 -5.93
N VAL A 107 22.43 8.44 -6.70
CA VAL A 107 23.50 8.91 -7.58
C VAL A 107 24.72 9.33 -6.77
N ALA A 108 24.51 10.10 -5.69
CA ALA A 108 25.61 10.52 -4.82
C ALA A 108 26.35 9.32 -4.18
N GLN A 109 25.63 8.26 -3.81
CA GLN A 109 26.24 7.04 -3.29
C GLN A 109 27.01 6.26 -4.37
N LEU A 110 26.48 6.22 -5.59
CA LEU A 110 27.16 5.57 -6.72
C LEU A 110 28.48 6.28 -7.06
N GLU A 111 28.50 7.61 -7.07
CA GLU A 111 29.71 8.41 -7.31
C GLU A 111 30.79 8.12 -6.26
N LYS A 112 30.42 8.09 -4.97
CA LYS A 112 31.34 7.71 -3.89
C LYS A 112 31.93 6.31 -4.06
N CYS A 113 31.12 5.32 -4.44
CA CYS A 113 31.59 3.95 -4.68
C CYS A 113 32.51 3.82 -5.90
N HIS A 114 32.47 4.75 -6.85
CA HIS A 114 33.34 4.73 -8.04
C HIS A 114 34.74 5.30 -7.74
N ASP A 115 34.82 6.32 -6.89
CA ASP A 115 36.08 7.03 -6.59
C ASP A 115 36.95 6.31 -5.53
N SER A 116 36.36 5.45 -4.69
CA SER A 116 37.05 4.67 -3.65
C SER A 116 36.66 3.17 -3.68
N PRO A 117 37.28 2.34 -4.54
CA PRO A 117 36.93 0.91 -4.67
C PRO A 117 37.53 -0.01 -3.59
N ASP A 118 38.53 0.43 -2.81
CA ASP A 118 39.36 -0.44 -1.95
C ASP A 118 39.23 -0.20 -0.43
N ASP A 119 38.30 0.65 0.02
CA ASP A 119 38.09 0.90 1.46
C ASP A 119 37.21 -0.20 2.08
N GLU A 120 37.83 -1.32 2.45
CA GLU A 120 37.16 -2.51 3.01
C GLU A 120 36.61 -2.33 4.44
N ASP A 121 36.97 -1.25 5.15
CA ASP A 121 36.72 -1.10 6.59
C ASP A 121 36.16 0.29 7.00
N ASP A 122 35.34 0.94 6.16
CA ASP A 122 34.59 2.12 6.62
C ASP A 122 33.31 1.68 7.36
N GLU A 123 33.51 1.15 8.58
CA GLU A 123 32.53 1.26 9.68
C GLU A 123 32.50 2.70 10.24
N GLY A 124 32.73 3.69 9.38
CA GLY A 124 32.57 5.10 9.66
C GLY A 124 31.09 5.44 9.81
N ASP A 125 30.83 6.28 10.80
CA ASP A 125 29.57 6.86 11.26
C ASP A 125 28.85 7.74 10.19
N ASP A 126 28.70 7.23 8.96
CA ASP A 126 28.06 7.89 7.81
C ASP A 126 26.61 7.42 7.58
N ASP A 127 25.98 6.89 8.65
CA ASP A 127 24.62 6.33 8.67
C ASP A 127 23.54 7.30 8.17
N LYS A 128 23.82 8.61 8.17
CA LYS A 128 22.87 9.67 7.76
C LYS A 128 22.65 9.78 6.25
N THR A 129 23.48 9.16 5.40
CA THR A 129 23.33 9.26 3.93
C THR A 129 23.08 7.93 3.23
N LYS A 130 23.00 6.84 3.99
CA LYS A 130 22.79 5.50 3.47
C LYS A 130 21.30 5.26 3.17
N VAL A 131 20.95 5.34 1.89
CA VAL A 131 19.59 5.10 1.39
C VAL A 131 19.45 3.71 0.79
N ASP A 132 20.55 3.06 0.43
CA ASP A 132 20.53 1.72 -0.15
C ASP A 132 20.16 0.65 0.89
N GLY A 133 19.25 -0.22 0.47
CA GLY A 133 18.80 -1.37 1.24
C GLY A 133 17.68 -1.01 2.19
N GLU A 134 17.30 0.27 2.31
CA GLU A 134 16.27 0.70 3.23
C GLU A 134 14.88 0.78 2.60
N ALA A 135 13.88 0.76 3.48
CA ALA A 135 12.47 0.88 3.16
C ALA A 135 11.90 2.15 3.81
N PHE A 136 11.33 3.04 3.00
CA PHE A 136 10.82 4.32 3.43
C PHE A 136 9.30 4.37 3.31
N PHE A 137 8.62 4.55 4.44
CA PHE A 137 7.20 4.88 4.45
C PHE A 137 7.05 6.38 4.21
N ILE A 138 6.32 6.75 3.16
CA ILE A 138 6.12 8.17 2.83
C ILE A 138 4.83 8.65 3.46
N THR A 139 4.98 9.60 4.38
CA THR A 139 3.92 10.15 5.23
C THR A 139 3.94 11.68 5.15
N ASN A 140 2.78 12.30 5.36
CA ASN A 140 2.69 13.75 5.58
C ASN A 140 2.86 14.10 7.07
N ASP A 141 2.97 13.08 7.95
CA ASP A 141 3.03 13.23 9.40
C ASP A 141 1.76 13.86 10.00
N GLU A 142 0.65 13.77 9.27
CA GLU A 142 -0.66 14.29 9.65
C GLU A 142 -1.72 13.17 9.66
N PRO A 143 -1.66 12.20 10.59
CA PRO A 143 -2.59 11.10 10.62
C PRO A 143 -4.02 11.58 10.92
N ARG A 144 -4.93 11.32 9.98
CA ARG A 144 -6.35 11.72 10.06
C ARG A 144 -7.23 10.48 10.19
N CYS A 145 -8.37 10.60 10.86
CA CYS A 145 -9.33 9.51 10.84
C CYS A 145 -9.92 9.37 9.43
N PHE A 146 -10.05 8.14 8.95
CA PHE A 146 -10.45 7.85 7.57
C PHE A 146 -11.76 8.57 7.17
N TRP A 147 -12.80 8.49 8.00
CA TRP A 147 -14.08 9.13 7.69
C TRP A 147 -14.07 10.63 7.93
N ASP A 148 -13.15 11.17 8.73
CA ASP A 148 -12.98 12.62 8.84
C ASP A 148 -12.38 13.21 7.56
N PHE A 149 -11.45 12.50 6.93
CA PHE A 149 -10.92 12.89 5.62
C PHE A 149 -11.99 12.76 4.53
N THR A 150 -12.72 11.65 4.47
CA THR A 150 -13.75 11.45 3.42
C THR A 150 -14.86 12.50 3.54
N ARG A 151 -15.31 12.80 4.76
CA ARG A 151 -16.32 13.83 5.00
C ARG A 151 -15.80 15.22 4.66
N LEU A 152 -14.53 15.53 4.92
CA LEU A 152 -13.95 16.79 4.50
C LEU A 152 -14.05 16.96 2.97
N VAL A 153 -13.71 15.92 2.21
CA VAL A 153 -13.83 15.93 0.74
C VAL A 153 -15.28 16.11 0.31
N TRP A 154 -16.23 15.41 0.94
CA TRP A 154 -17.66 15.58 0.65
C TRP A 154 -18.17 16.98 0.98
N THR A 155 -17.75 17.58 2.09
CA THR A 155 -18.09 18.96 2.43
C THR A 155 -17.60 19.94 1.35
N PHE A 156 -16.38 19.75 0.82
CA PHE A 156 -15.90 20.55 -0.31
C PHE A 156 -16.69 20.32 -1.60
N ALA A 157 -17.28 19.13 -1.78
CA ALA A 157 -18.18 18.83 -2.90
C ALA A 157 -19.62 19.34 -2.70
N GLY A 158 -19.95 19.88 -1.52
CA GLY A 158 -21.26 20.44 -1.19
C GLY A 158 -22.14 19.57 -0.29
N ASP A 159 -21.61 18.51 0.32
CA ASP A 159 -22.37 17.67 1.24
C ASP A 159 -22.74 18.42 2.53
N THR A 160 -24.01 18.31 2.92
CA THR A 160 -24.56 18.88 4.15
C THR A 160 -25.09 17.79 5.09
N THR A 161 -24.70 16.53 4.89
CA THR A 161 -25.21 15.39 5.68
C THR A 161 -24.81 15.54 7.16
N PRO A 162 -25.79 15.69 8.07
CA PRO A 162 -25.50 15.82 9.49
C PRO A 162 -25.06 14.47 10.08
N ARG A 163 -24.21 14.50 11.12
CA ARG A 163 -23.60 13.29 11.70
C ARG A 163 -24.63 12.33 12.30
N GLU A 164 -25.79 12.84 12.70
CA GLU A 164 -26.89 12.07 13.29
C GLU A 164 -27.62 11.20 12.26
N ARG A 165 -27.54 11.55 10.96
CA ARG A 165 -28.13 10.75 9.87
C ARG A 165 -27.19 9.64 9.38
N VAL A 166 -25.99 9.53 9.97
CA VAL A 166 -24.98 8.57 9.56
C VAL A 166 -25.28 7.21 10.17
N TRP A 167 -25.52 6.24 9.31
CA TRP A 167 -25.67 4.84 9.68
C TRP A 167 -24.30 4.20 9.83
N VAL A 168 -23.90 3.97 11.09
CA VAL A 168 -22.65 3.29 11.43
C VAL A 168 -22.88 1.79 11.48
N ILE A 169 -22.26 1.06 10.55
CA ILE A 169 -22.25 -0.40 10.51
C ILE A 169 -21.10 -0.90 11.38
N PRO A 170 -21.36 -1.63 12.48
CA PRO A 170 -20.30 -2.17 13.32
C PRO A 170 -19.45 -3.20 12.56
N ARG A 171 -18.14 -3.22 12.84
CA ARG A 171 -17.18 -4.12 12.16
C ARG A 171 -17.59 -5.59 12.15
N PRO A 172 -18.09 -6.19 13.26
CA PRO A 172 -18.52 -7.60 13.23
C PRO A 172 -19.68 -7.86 12.27
N TRP A 173 -20.60 -6.90 12.12
CA TRP A 173 -21.72 -7.00 11.17
C TRP A 173 -21.25 -6.86 9.73
N ALA A 174 -20.35 -5.91 9.46
CA ALA A 174 -19.75 -5.75 8.14
C ALA A 174 -19.01 -7.03 7.70
N LEU A 175 -18.24 -7.66 8.59
CA LEU A 175 -17.54 -8.91 8.30
C LEU A 175 -18.48 -10.09 8.09
N ARG A 176 -19.57 -10.20 8.85
CA ARG A 176 -20.60 -11.23 8.61
C ARG A 176 -21.27 -11.06 7.24
N LEU A 177 -21.64 -9.83 6.89
CA LEU A 177 -22.22 -9.52 5.58
C LEU A 177 -21.25 -9.89 4.46
N ALA A 178 -19.97 -9.50 4.60
CA ALA A 178 -18.93 -9.86 3.64
C ALA A 178 -18.77 -11.39 3.50
N GLY A 179 -18.77 -12.14 4.61
CA GLY A 179 -18.69 -13.60 4.58
C GLY A 179 -19.90 -14.28 3.95
N VAL A 180 -21.11 -13.76 4.17
CA VAL A 180 -22.32 -14.24 3.48
C VAL A 180 -22.22 -13.96 1.98
N LEU A 181 -21.82 -12.74 1.60
CA LEU A 181 -21.63 -12.39 0.19
C LEU A 181 -20.60 -13.29 -0.47
N GLU A 182 -19.43 -13.50 0.14
CA GLU A 182 -18.40 -14.40 -0.34
C GLU A 182 -18.95 -15.83 -0.57
N TRP A 183 -19.69 -16.37 0.41
CA TRP A 183 -20.34 -17.68 0.28
C TRP A 183 -21.35 -17.71 -0.87
N THR A 184 -22.13 -16.65 -1.06
CA THR A 184 -23.11 -16.58 -2.17
C THR A 184 -22.43 -16.48 -3.53
N PHE A 185 -21.38 -15.67 -3.67
CA PHE A 185 -20.60 -15.57 -4.92
C PHE A 185 -19.93 -16.91 -5.27
N TRP A 186 -19.40 -17.60 -4.26
CA TRP A 186 -18.86 -18.95 -4.42
C TRP A 186 -19.93 -19.95 -4.84
N ALA A 187 -21.06 -19.98 -4.14
CA ALA A 187 -22.16 -20.91 -4.42
C ALA A 187 -22.79 -20.70 -5.81
N LEU A 188 -22.84 -19.45 -6.29
CA LEU A 188 -23.36 -19.10 -7.61
C LEU A 188 -22.32 -19.21 -8.74
N GLY A 189 -21.05 -19.52 -8.42
CA GLY A 189 -19.98 -19.64 -9.43
C GLY A 189 -19.60 -18.32 -10.11
N LEU A 190 -20.05 -17.18 -9.58
CA LEU A 190 -19.81 -15.83 -10.14
C LEU A 190 -18.42 -15.28 -9.79
N GLY A 191 -17.56 -16.07 -9.13
CA GLY A 191 -16.24 -15.68 -8.64
C GLY A 191 -15.09 -15.89 -9.62
N GLN A 192 -15.35 -16.25 -10.89
CA GLN A 192 -14.29 -16.29 -11.89
C GLN A 192 -14.04 -14.87 -12.44
N PRO A 193 -12.81 -14.36 -12.39
CA PRO A 193 -12.48 -13.15 -13.14
C PRO A 193 -12.68 -13.43 -14.65
N PRO A 194 -13.07 -12.43 -15.46
CA PRO A 194 -12.98 -12.55 -16.91
C PRO A 194 -11.55 -12.81 -17.38
#